data_AF-F3KW05-F1
#
_entry.id   AF-F3KW05-F1
#
_cell.length_a   1.000
_cell.length_b   1.000
_cell.length_c   1.000
_cell.angle_alpha   90.00
_cell.angle_beta   90.00
_cell.angle_gamma   90.00
#
_symmetry.space_group_name_H-M   'P 1'
#
loop_
_entity.id
_entity.type
_entity.pdbx_description
1 polymer ?
#
loop_
_entity_poly.entity_id
_entity_poly.type
_entity_poly.pdbx_seq_one_letter_code
_entity_poly.pdbx_strand_id
1 'polypeptide(L)'
;MSCAADDDLAQPCLEALVAGTVALMSCWAAPNDNAPTSARQQRTAMARKIVCNLYLLKNHPHASPGLRHVMAMAHERWIVVSDASSDASVVTQPDPALADPLGLLPVSTLMH
;
A
#
# COMPACT_ATOMS: atom_id res chain seq x y z
N MET A 1 -26.49 17.86 23.12
CA MET A 1 -25.86 18.37 21.88
C MET A 1 -25.90 17.25 20.87
N SER A 2 -26.92 17.25 20.02
CA SER A 2 -27.07 16.28 18.93
C SER A 2 -26.23 16.81 17.77
N CYS A 3 -25.12 16.15 17.45
CA CYS A 3 -24.38 16.46 16.23
C CYS A 3 -25.24 15.98 15.06
N ALA A 4 -25.78 16.94 14.32
CA ALA A 4 -26.50 16.71 13.08
C ALA A 4 -25.63 15.87 12.14
N ALA A 5 -26.21 14.76 11.70
CA ALA A 5 -25.79 14.09 10.49
C ALA A 5 -26.20 14.95 9.28
N ASP A 6 -25.51 16.08 9.10
CA ASP A 6 -25.59 16.88 7.87
C ASP A 6 -24.74 16.19 6.80
N ASP A 7 -25.47 15.33 6.10
CA ASP A 7 -25.13 14.42 5.02
C ASP A 7 -24.86 15.18 3.70
N ASP A 8 -23.89 16.09 3.72
CA ASP A 8 -23.20 16.50 2.50
C ASP A 8 -21.81 15.86 2.57
N LEU A 9 -21.57 14.88 1.69
CA LEU A 9 -20.22 14.40 1.34
C LEU A 9 -19.47 15.55 0.65
N ALA A 10 -19.17 16.61 1.41
CA ALA A 10 -18.42 17.75 0.98
C ALA A 10 -17.09 17.22 0.45
N GLN A 11 -16.86 17.46 -0.84
CA GLN A 11 -15.61 17.08 -1.49
C GLN A 11 -14.45 17.57 -0.61
N PRO A 12 -13.46 16.73 -0.30
CA PRO A 12 -12.41 17.08 0.65
C PRO A 12 -11.75 18.38 0.19
N CYS A 13 -11.51 19.30 1.13
CA CYS A 13 -10.86 20.56 0.79
C CYS A 13 -9.51 20.29 0.13
N LEU A 14 -9.13 21.15 -0.82
CA LEU A 14 -7.92 20.96 -1.64
C LEU A 14 -6.69 20.71 -0.76
N GLU A 15 -6.56 21.48 0.33
CA GLU A 15 -5.44 21.41 1.26
C GLU A 15 -5.40 20.09 2.02
N ALA A 16 -6.54 19.59 2.52
CA ALA A 16 -6.61 18.31 3.19
C ALA A 16 -6.26 17.15 2.23
N LEU A 17 -6.71 17.24 0.98
CA LEU A 17 -6.41 16.23 -0.03
C LEU A 17 -4.91 16.23 -0.40
N VAL A 18 -4.29 17.41 -0.54
CA VAL A 18 -2.83 17.54 -0.75
C VAL A 18 -2.07 17.01 0.48
N ALA A 19 -2.41 17.48 1.68
CA ALA A 19 -1.75 17.09 2.92
C ALA A 19 -1.85 15.57 3.14
N GLY A 20 -3.04 14.99 2.95
CA GLY A 20 -3.25 13.54 3.04
C GLY A 20 -2.45 12.77 2.00
N THR A 21 -2.31 13.29 0.79
CA THR A 21 -1.47 12.67 -0.26
C THR A 21 0.01 12.70 0.12
N VAL A 22 0.52 13.83 0.61
CA VAL A 22 1.91 13.95 1.08
C VAL A 22 2.18 13.02 2.26
N ALA A 23 1.26 12.97 3.22
CA ALA A 23 1.35 12.05 4.36
C ALA A 23 1.39 10.59 3.89
N LEU A 24 0.51 10.19 2.97
CA LEU A 24 0.52 8.84 2.39
C LEU A 24 1.80 8.51 1.64
N MET A 25 2.32 9.42 0.82
CA MET A 25 3.60 9.22 0.11
C MET A 25 4.77 9.06 1.09
N SER A 26 4.75 9.82 2.18
CA SER A 26 5.77 9.73 3.24
C SER A 26 5.69 8.39 3.97
N CYS A 27 4.48 7.96 4.35
CA CYS A 27 4.26 6.65 4.98
C CYS A 27 4.57 5.48 4.02
N TRP A 28 4.36 5.65 2.72
CA TRP A 28 4.73 4.64 1.73
C TRP A 28 6.25 4.42 1.68
N ALA A 29 7.03 5.50 1.81
CA ALA A 29 8.49 5.45 1.87
C ALA A 29 9.01 4.77 3.16
N ALA A 30 8.29 4.92 4.27
CA ALA A 30 8.62 4.35 5.58
C ALA A 30 7.43 3.56 6.18
N PRO A 31 7.15 2.33 5.72
CA PRO A 31 6.10 1.49 6.28
C PRO A 31 6.34 1.18 7.76
N ASN A 32 5.26 0.88 8.49
CA ASN A 32 5.34 0.55 9.90
C ASN A 32 5.62 -0.95 10.08
N ASP A 33 6.79 -1.29 10.60
CA ASP A 33 7.20 -2.69 10.86
C ASP A 33 6.39 -3.37 11.97
N ASN A 34 5.69 -2.60 12.81
CA ASN A 34 4.86 -3.11 13.91
C ASN A 34 3.38 -3.30 13.53
N ALA A 35 3.00 -3.04 12.28
CA ALA A 35 1.62 -3.22 11.84
C ALA A 35 1.31 -4.71 11.55
N PRO A 36 0.05 -5.14 11.67
CA PRO A 36 -0.35 -6.54 11.45
C PRO A 36 -0.28 -7.00 9.99
N THR A 37 0.02 -6.09 9.05
CA THR A 37 0.16 -6.39 7.61
C THR A 37 1.62 -6.23 7.20
N SER A 38 2.07 -7.02 6.23
CA SER A 38 3.46 -6.92 5.77
C SER A 38 3.76 -5.53 5.19
N ALA A 39 5.00 -5.05 5.31
CA ALA A 39 5.43 -3.77 4.72
C ALA A 39 5.06 -3.66 3.23
N ARG A 40 5.07 -4.80 2.53
CA ARG A 40 4.62 -4.90 1.14
C ARG A 40 3.12 -4.65 0.98
N GLN A 41 2.28 -5.34 1.73
CA GLN A 41 0.82 -5.14 1.68
C GLN A 41 0.46 -3.69 2.04
N GLN A 42 1.14 -3.10 3.02
CA GLN A 42 1.01 -1.69 3.37
C GLN A 42 1.35 -0.78 2.18
N ARG A 43 2.49 -0.99 1.53
CA ARG A 43 2.90 -0.23 0.34
C ARG A 43 1.90 -0.37 -0.81
N THR A 44 1.39 -1.56 -1.08
CA THR A 44 0.38 -1.78 -2.13
C THR A 44 -0.91 -1.00 -1.81
N ALA A 45 -1.39 -1.08 -0.57
CA ALA A 45 -2.59 -0.37 -0.15
C ALA A 45 -2.42 1.16 -0.21
N MET A 46 -1.26 1.66 0.24
CA MET A 46 -0.93 3.09 0.19
C MET A 46 -0.78 3.58 -1.25
N ALA A 47 -0.10 2.83 -2.13
CA ALA A 47 0.05 3.20 -3.54
C ALA A 47 -1.30 3.36 -4.23
N ARG A 48 -2.25 2.44 -3.99
CA ARG A 48 -3.62 2.54 -4.52
C ARG A 48 -4.33 3.80 -4.02
N LYS A 49 -4.24 4.11 -2.72
CA LYS A 49 -4.82 5.34 -2.16
C LYS A 49 -4.18 6.61 -2.73
N ILE A 50 -2.87 6.61 -2.93
CA ILE A 50 -2.15 7.71 -3.56
C ILE A 50 -2.67 7.95 -4.98
N VAL A 51 -2.84 6.89 -5.79
CA VAL A 51 -3.45 6.99 -7.14
C VAL A 51 -4.84 7.63 -7.05
N CYS A 52 -5.72 7.15 -6.16
CA CYS A 52 -7.05 7.73 -5.98
C CYS A 52 -6.99 9.22 -5.61
N ASN A 53 -6.14 9.60 -4.66
CA ASN A 53 -6.03 11.00 -4.24
C ASN A 53 -5.48 11.89 -5.36
N LEU A 54 -4.49 11.42 -6.13
CA LEU A 54 -3.95 12.16 -7.27
C LEU A 54 -4.99 12.34 -8.38
N TYR A 55 -5.86 11.35 -8.57
CA TYR A 55 -7.00 11.46 -9.48
C TYR A 55 -7.98 12.54 -9.01
N LEU A 56 -8.29 12.57 -7.71
CA LEU A 56 -9.14 13.61 -7.13
C LEU A 56 -8.49 15.00 -7.27
N LEU A 57 -7.18 15.13 -6.99
CA LEU A 57 -6.45 16.39 -7.07
C LEU A 57 -6.39 16.96 -8.49
N LYS A 58 -6.11 16.13 -9.51
CA LYS A 58 -6.06 16.62 -10.91
C LYS A 58 -7.43 17.07 -11.42
N ASN A 59 -8.50 16.54 -10.86
CA ASN A 59 -9.88 16.89 -11.22
C ASN A 59 -10.52 17.93 -10.28
N HIS A 60 -9.87 18.27 -9.16
CA HIS A 60 -10.44 19.13 -8.13
C HIS A 60 -10.77 20.54 -8.65
N PRO A 61 -12.00 21.08 -8.45
CA PRO A 61 -12.47 22.35 -9.02
C PRO A 61 -11.57 23.54 -8.66
N HIS A 62 -11.05 23.58 -7.44
CA HIS A 62 -10.17 24.66 -6.97
C HIS A 62 -8.68 24.47 -7.30
N ALA A 63 -8.29 23.38 -7.98
CA ALA A 63 -6.89 23.19 -8.37
C ALA A 63 -6.52 24.10 -9.55
N SER A 64 -5.39 24.80 -9.42
CA SER A 64 -4.83 25.60 -10.51
C SER A 64 -4.42 24.71 -11.70
N PRO A 65 -4.36 25.23 -12.94
CA PRO A 65 -3.94 24.44 -14.09
C PRO A 65 -2.56 23.78 -13.91
N GLY A 66 -1.61 24.51 -13.32
CA GLY A 66 -0.28 23.97 -13.00
C GLY A 66 -0.33 22.81 -11.99
N LEU A 67 -1.14 22.95 -10.93
CA LEU A 67 -1.32 21.87 -9.95
C LEU A 67 -1.94 20.63 -10.61
N ARG A 68 -2.96 20.79 -11.44
CA ARG A 68 -3.60 19.67 -12.15
C ARG A 68 -2.61 18.94 -13.05
N HIS A 69 -1.77 19.68 -13.77
CA HIS A 69 -0.74 19.11 -14.63
C HIS A 69 0.25 18.26 -13.83
N VAL A 70 0.79 18.80 -12.74
CA VAL A 70 1.73 18.07 -11.86
C VAL A 70 1.07 16.82 -11.27
N MET A 71 -0.19 16.92 -10.81
CA MET A 71 -0.92 15.79 -10.23
C MET A 71 -1.26 14.72 -11.26
N ALA A 72 -1.50 15.09 -12.53
CA ALA A 72 -1.68 14.14 -13.62
C ALA A 72 -0.40 13.35 -13.91
N MET A 73 0.75 14.03 -13.99
CA MET A 73 2.05 13.35 -14.17
C MET A 73 2.37 12.42 -13.00
N ALA A 74 2.11 12.86 -11.77
CA ALA A 74 2.29 12.02 -10.59
C ALA A 74 1.35 10.80 -10.64
N HIS A 75 0.09 11.00 -11.01
CA HIS A 75 -0.91 9.93 -11.10
C HIS A 75 -0.47 8.80 -12.04
N GLU A 76 0.04 9.15 -13.24
CA GLU A 76 0.56 8.18 -14.21
C GLU A 76 1.71 7.34 -13.63
N ARG A 77 2.65 7.98 -12.93
CA ARG A 77 3.78 7.28 -12.29
C ARG A 77 3.32 6.34 -11.18
N TRP A 78 2.34 6.78 -10.39
CA TRP A 78 1.84 6.00 -9.26
C TRP A 78 0.96 4.82 -9.68
N ILE A 79 0.32 4.84 -10.85
CA ILE A 79 -0.35 3.66 -11.43
C ILE A 79 0.67 2.52 -11.58
N VAL A 80 1.80 2.79 -12.24
CA VAL A 80 2.87 1.80 -12.45
C VAL A 80 3.39 1.23 -11.12
N VAL A 81 3.60 2.10 -10.13
CA VAL A 81 4.02 1.68 -8.78
C VAL A 81 2.98 0.79 -8.11
N SER A 82 1.69 1.13 -8.26
CA SER A 82 0.60 0.38 -7.66
C SER A 82 0.42 -1.02 -8.28
N ASP A 83 0.64 -1.14 -9.59
CA ASP A 83 0.57 -2.41 -10.32
C ASP A 83 1.77 -3.32 -9.97
N ALA A 84 2.98 -2.77 -9.98
CA ALA A 84 4.19 -3.50 -9.60
C ALA A 84 4.14 -4.03 -8.15
N SER A 85 3.53 -3.27 -7.25
CA SER A 85 3.35 -3.69 -5.85
C SER A 85 2.37 -4.87 -5.70
N SER A 86 1.43 -5.00 -6.64
CA SER A 86 0.42 -6.07 -6.69
C SER A 86 0.98 -7.40 -7.22
N ASP A 87 1.87 -7.36 -8.21
CA ASP A 87 2.19 -8.52 -9.06
C ASP A 87 3.13 -9.56 -8.41
N ALA A 88 4.13 -9.14 -7.64
CA ALA A 88 5.05 -10.10 -7.00
C ALA A 88 4.45 -10.92 -5.82
N SER A 89 3.12 -10.97 -5.64
CA SER A 89 2.44 -11.78 -4.60
C SER A 89 2.33 -13.27 -4.96
N VAL A 90 2.76 -13.69 -6.14
CA VAL A 90 2.54 -15.05 -6.68
C VAL A 90 3.75 -16.00 -6.53
N VAL A 91 4.90 -15.57 -6.03
CA VAL A 91 6.12 -16.42 -6.02
C VAL A 91 6.65 -16.67 -4.60
N THR A 92 6.70 -17.95 -4.25
CA THR A 92 7.49 -18.64 -3.20
C THR A 92 6.74 -19.08 -1.93
N GLN A 93 6.09 -20.24 -2.01
CA GLN A 93 6.02 -21.16 -0.86
C GLN A 93 7.27 -22.05 -0.97
N PRO A 94 8.21 -22.06 0.01
CA PRO A 94 9.30 -23.02 -0.02
C PRO A 94 8.71 -24.42 0.17
N ASP A 95 8.92 -25.28 -0.82
CA ASP A 95 8.56 -26.70 -0.77
C ASP A 95 9.45 -27.41 0.27
N PRO A 96 8.90 -27.98 1.37
CA PRO A 96 9.68 -28.70 2.36
C PRO A 96 10.26 -30.03 1.85
N ALA A 97 9.95 -30.46 0.63
CA ALA A 97 10.38 -31.75 0.08
C ALA A 97 11.87 -31.81 -0.35
N LEU A 98 12.62 -30.71 -0.30
CA LEU A 98 14.05 -30.66 -0.69
C LEU A 98 15.03 -30.74 0.50
N ALA A 99 14.54 -30.90 1.73
CA ALA A 99 15.39 -30.94 2.93
C ALA A 99 15.99 -32.32 3.25
N ASP A 100 15.78 -33.35 2.43
CA ASP A 100 16.36 -34.66 2.71
C ASP A 100 16.84 -35.40 1.45
N PRO A 101 18.15 -35.35 1.17
CA PRO A 101 18.74 -36.29 0.23
C PRO A 101 19.87 -37.13 0.85
N LEU A 102 19.92 -37.36 2.16
CA LEU A 102 20.89 -38.31 2.75
C LEU A 102 20.33 -39.00 4.00
N GLY A 103 19.45 -39.98 3.77
CA GLY A 103 19.03 -40.92 4.80
C GLY A 103 20.19 -41.69 5.41
N LEU A 104 20.31 -41.65 6.74
CA LEU A 104 20.94 -42.69 7.55
C LEU A 104 20.03 -42.98 8.76
N LEU A 105 19.78 -44.28 8.90
CA LEU A 105 18.70 -44.98 9.62
C LEU A 105 18.77 -44.92 11.17
N PRO A 106 17.71 -45.41 11.86
CA PRO A 106 17.47 -45.16 13.28
C PRO A 106 18.29 -46.09 14.18
N VAL A 107 18.61 -45.63 15.39
CA VAL A 107 19.12 -46.48 16.47
C VAL A 107 18.22 -46.31 17.69
N SER A 108 17.35 -47.28 17.90
CA SER A 108 16.79 -47.58 19.22
C SER A 108 17.90 -48.08 20.14
N THR A 109 18.11 -47.49 21.31
CA THR A 109 18.75 -48.09 22.51
C THR A 109 18.38 -47.19 23.72
N LEU A 110 17.34 -47.51 24.51
CA LEU A 110 17.31 -48.36 25.72
C LEU A 110 17.68 -47.60 27.02
N MET A 111 16.69 -47.50 27.93
CA MET A 111 16.75 -47.46 29.41
C MET A 111 17.72 -46.51 30.13
N HIS A 112 17.18 -45.50 30.81
CA HIS A 112 17.22 -45.40 32.28
C HIS A 112 16.13 -44.46 32.79
#